data_AF-A0A525VFW9-F1
#
_entry.id   AF-A0A525VFW9-F1
#
_cell.length_a   1.000
_cell.length_b   1.000
_cell.length_c   1.000
_cell.angle_alpha   90.00
_cell.angle_beta   90.00
_cell.angle_gamma   90.00
#
_symmetry.space_group_name_H-M   'P 1'
#
loop_
_entity.id
_entity.type
_entity.pdbx_description
1 polymer ?
#
loop_
_entity_poly.entity_id
_entity_poly.type
_entity_poly.pdbx_seq_one_letter_code
_entity_poly.pdbx_strand_id
1 'polypeptide(L)'
;MSRPTGYMRRVKHLFLNLRASSPLSFIRGLSQKRSIRLTSEGTKFLLFTFGIGLAAINTGNNLFYLLFAMMLSLIVISGLLSEHCLKRLEFHRHVPDLIIANEPTSLTLSVTNRNRHLPSFSLRFCDVVEGNDVDRGLMIPLLPAQSSVLLSYPLLATKRGRIRIEATRAHTLFPFGLFLKKGRYPKETHLLVSPPIKPLTVRFIDELVSEGQGESIPQRGDGTQLYNLRLYRPGDDSRAIHWMTTARTSQLIVRETEAEDQRRITVILSIVAPEECDALFERSVTFVASLLSQLTERAYPVRLIVGTADSGLGSGSGHLLAMLRVLALCERRVPNTGGAQHGESLPLMHNDERGYTVAVMPWSDQEASASPVQADRVLHAAQLEELTHAF
;
A
#
# COMPACT_ATOMS: atom_id res chain seq x y z
N MET A 1 56.83 -48.72 45.27
CA MET A 1 56.48 -47.55 46.11
C MET A 1 56.79 -46.30 45.29
N SER A 2 55.92 -45.37 44.96
CA SER A 2 54.62 -44.97 45.52
C SER A 2 53.77 -44.26 44.44
N ARG A 3 52.56 -44.79 44.22
CA ARG A 3 51.30 -44.24 43.66
C ARG A 3 51.31 -43.29 42.43
N PRO A 4 50.60 -43.65 41.34
CA PRO A 4 50.42 -42.79 40.16
C PRO A 4 49.18 -41.89 40.28
N THR A 5 49.31 -40.72 39.67
CA THR A 5 48.34 -39.65 39.51
C THR A 5 47.19 -40.09 38.59
N GLY A 6 45.96 -39.84 39.04
CA GLY A 6 44.73 -40.17 38.32
C GLY A 6 44.39 -39.20 37.18
N TYR A 7 43.79 -39.77 36.14
CA TYR A 7 42.59 -39.31 35.43
C TYR A 7 42.30 -37.79 35.42
N MET A 8 42.21 -37.18 34.22
CA MET A 8 40.90 -36.96 33.59
C MET A 8 41.00 -36.42 32.16
N ARG A 9 40.15 -37.01 31.31
CA ARG A 9 39.88 -36.68 29.92
C ARG A 9 38.89 -35.50 29.86
N ARG A 10 39.01 -34.70 28.78
CA ARG A 10 37.91 -33.99 28.05
C ARG A 10 37.32 -32.72 28.68
N VAL A 11 37.47 -31.57 28.01
CA VAL A 11 36.46 -30.91 27.13
C VAL A 11 36.76 -29.41 26.94
N LYS A 12 36.92 -29.04 25.66
CA LYS A 12 36.57 -27.80 24.94
C LYS A 12 36.87 -26.42 25.58
N HIS A 13 37.77 -25.73 24.88
CA HIS A 13 37.87 -24.28 24.66
C HIS A 13 36.70 -23.43 25.16
N LEU A 14 36.98 -22.61 26.16
CA LEU A 14 36.13 -21.50 26.60
C LEU A 14 37.06 -20.32 26.94
N PHE A 15 36.70 -19.14 26.46
CA PHE A 15 37.27 -17.82 26.76
C PHE A 15 38.64 -17.46 26.16
N LEU A 16 38.61 -16.60 25.13
CA LEU A 16 39.12 -15.22 25.20
C LEU A 16 38.99 -14.55 23.83
N ASN A 17 37.83 -13.94 23.56
CA ASN A 17 37.67 -12.92 22.53
C ASN A 17 36.87 -11.76 23.13
N LEU A 18 37.48 -11.07 24.08
CA LEU A 18 37.08 -9.72 24.49
C LEU A 18 37.48 -8.76 23.37
N ARG A 19 36.64 -8.68 22.34
CA ARG A 19 36.76 -7.67 21.29
C ARG A 19 36.37 -6.33 21.92
N ALA A 20 37.39 -5.54 22.24
CA ALA A 20 37.25 -4.17 22.72
C ALA A 20 36.27 -3.39 21.85
N SER A 21 35.12 -3.05 22.41
CA SER A 21 34.18 -2.12 21.81
C SER A 21 34.79 -0.72 21.91
N SER A 22 35.34 -0.25 20.79
CA SER A 22 35.85 1.12 20.67
C SER A 22 34.76 2.13 21.07
N PRO A 23 35.01 3.08 22.00
CA PRO A 23 34.00 4.03 22.49
C PRO A 23 33.51 5.03 21.43
N LEU A 24 34.15 5.07 20.25
CA LEU A 24 33.89 6.02 19.17
C LEU A 24 32.77 5.58 18.19
N SER A 25 32.24 4.36 18.29
CA SER A 25 31.07 3.94 17.51
C SER A 25 29.74 4.44 18.10
N PHE A 26 29.73 4.87 19.37
CA PHE A 26 28.57 5.46 20.04
C PHE A 26 28.15 6.80 19.44
N ILE A 27 29.09 7.52 18.83
CA ILE A 27 28.88 8.88 18.33
C ILE A 27 28.33 8.89 16.88
N ARG A 28 28.53 7.81 16.11
CA ARG A 28 28.09 7.75 14.70
C ARG A 28 26.59 7.45 14.49
N GLY A 29 25.87 7.07 15.55
CA GLY A 29 24.40 6.93 15.52
C GLY A 29 23.62 8.22 15.82
N LEU A 30 24.33 9.33 16.14
CA LEU A 30 23.71 10.58 16.61
C LEU A 30 23.25 11.54 15.51
N SER A 31 23.39 11.20 14.23
CA SER A 31 22.84 12.04 13.14
C SER A 31 21.36 11.78 12.91
N GLN A 32 20.59 11.74 14.00
CA GLN A 32 19.19 12.14 13.94
C GLN A 32 19.23 13.67 13.96
N LYS A 33 18.68 14.33 12.95
CA LYS A 33 18.57 15.81 12.93
C LYS A 33 17.72 16.24 14.14
N ARG A 34 18.38 16.49 15.27
CA ARG A 34 17.77 16.97 16.51
C ARG A 34 17.69 18.48 16.43
N SER A 35 16.52 19.02 16.70
CA SER A 35 16.33 20.47 16.79
C SER A 35 15.78 20.81 18.17
N ILE A 36 16.31 21.85 18.78
CA ILE A 36 15.86 22.37 20.06
C ILE A 36 15.35 23.79 19.79
N ARG A 37 14.14 24.09 20.24
CA ARG A 37 13.59 25.44 20.22
C ARG A 37 13.16 25.82 21.64
N LEU A 38 13.42 27.06 22.02
CA LEU A 38 12.89 27.62 23.27
C LEU A 38 11.39 27.91 23.07
N THR A 39 10.56 27.53 24.02
CA THR A 39 9.13 27.87 23.98
C THR A 39 8.94 29.32 24.44
N SER A 40 7.77 29.90 24.19
CA SER A 40 7.45 31.24 24.69
C SER A 40 7.58 31.31 26.23
N GLU A 41 7.13 30.27 26.93
CA GLU A 41 7.29 30.17 28.40
C GLU A 41 8.75 29.95 28.81
N GLY A 42 9.50 29.16 28.05
CA GLY A 42 10.95 28.98 28.25
C GLY A 42 11.72 30.29 28.13
N THR A 43 11.37 31.12 27.15
CA THR A 43 11.98 32.45 26.96
C THR A 43 11.67 33.37 28.13
N LYS A 44 10.41 33.45 28.59
CA LYS A 44 10.04 34.24 29.77
C LYS A 44 10.78 33.77 31.02
N PHE A 45 10.83 32.45 31.24
CA PHE A 45 11.53 31.87 32.38
C PHE A 45 13.03 32.17 32.35
N LEU A 46 13.66 32.12 31.17
CA LEU A 46 15.07 32.43 30.99
C LEU A 46 15.35 33.93 31.25
N LEU A 47 14.50 34.83 30.74
CA LEU A 47 14.61 36.27 31.02
C LEU A 47 14.43 36.58 32.51
N PHE A 48 13.47 35.92 33.17
CA PHE A 48 13.25 36.09 34.61
C PHE A 48 14.43 35.56 35.44
N THR A 49 14.99 34.40 35.05
CA THR A 49 16.21 33.84 35.66
C THR A 49 17.37 34.83 35.53
N PHE A 50 17.54 35.42 34.35
CA PHE A 50 18.58 36.42 34.11
C PHE A 50 18.39 37.68 34.98
N GLY A 51 17.15 38.19 35.09
CA GLY A 51 16.83 39.32 35.96
C GLY A 51 17.13 39.06 37.43
N ILE A 52 16.80 37.87 37.95
CA ILE A 52 17.15 37.47 39.32
C ILE A 52 18.66 37.38 39.51
N GLY A 53 19.40 36.89 38.51
CA GLY A 53 20.86 36.85 38.53
C GLY A 53 21.48 38.25 38.66
N LEU A 54 20.98 39.23 37.90
CA LEU A 54 21.41 40.63 38.01
C LEU A 54 21.09 41.22 39.38
N ALA A 55 19.89 40.96 39.91
CA ALA A 55 19.49 41.42 41.23
C ALA A 55 20.38 40.82 42.35
N ALA A 56 20.77 39.54 42.22
CA ALA A 56 21.67 38.87 43.16
C ALA A 56 23.05 39.54 43.20
N ILE A 57 23.61 39.85 42.02
CA ILE A 57 24.92 40.51 41.89
C ILE A 57 24.86 41.93 42.47
N ASN A 58 23.83 42.70 42.14
CA ASN A 58 23.70 44.08 42.59
C ASN A 58 23.42 44.19 44.10
N THR A 59 22.60 43.31 44.65
CA THR A 59 22.18 43.39 46.07
C THR A 59 23.15 42.67 47.01
N GLY A 60 23.92 41.70 46.49
CA GLY A 60 24.76 40.82 47.30
C GLY A 60 23.98 39.89 48.23
N ASN A 61 22.66 39.72 48.02
CA ASN A 61 21.80 38.92 48.90
C ASN A 61 21.86 37.42 48.54
N ASN A 62 22.25 36.59 49.51
CA ASN A 62 22.33 35.13 49.39
C ASN A 62 21.02 34.46 48.93
N LEU A 63 19.86 35.02 49.27
CA LEU A 63 18.57 34.47 48.86
C LEU A 63 18.39 34.52 47.34
N PHE A 64 18.80 35.62 46.69
CA PHE A 64 18.70 35.74 45.23
C PHE A 64 19.69 34.81 44.51
N TYR A 65 20.89 34.59 45.09
CA TYR A 65 21.81 33.58 44.57
C TYR A 65 21.23 32.16 44.64
N LEU A 66 20.59 31.81 45.77
CA LEU A 66 19.93 30.50 45.92
C LEU A 66 18.80 30.32 44.91
N LEU A 67 17.94 31.34 44.76
CA LEU A 67 16.84 31.32 43.80
C LEU A 67 17.35 31.19 42.36
N PHE A 68 18.37 31.98 41.99
CA PHE A 68 19.03 31.90 40.69
C PHE A 68 19.60 30.50 40.42
N ALA A 69 20.33 29.93 41.38
CA ALA A 69 20.90 28.59 41.24
C ALA A 69 19.82 27.51 41.08
N MET A 70 18.71 27.61 41.81
CA MET A 70 17.58 26.68 41.69
C MET A 70 16.94 26.78 40.29
N MET A 71 16.67 27.99 39.80
CA MET A 71 16.11 28.21 38.46
C MET A 71 17.04 27.72 37.35
N LEU A 72 18.33 27.99 37.47
CA LEU A 72 19.34 27.49 36.54
C LEU A 72 19.37 25.96 36.53
N SER A 73 19.27 25.31 37.71
CA SER A 73 19.20 23.85 37.79
C SER A 73 17.96 23.29 37.08
N LEU A 74 16.79 23.93 37.19
CA LEU A 74 15.58 23.54 36.46
C LEU A 74 15.77 23.63 34.94
N ILE A 75 16.44 24.68 34.44
CA ILE A 75 16.75 24.82 33.01
C ILE A 75 17.64 23.67 32.55
N VAL A 76 18.72 23.37 33.30
CA VAL A 76 19.66 22.29 32.97
C VAL A 76 18.97 20.93 33.01
N ILE A 77 18.22 20.63 34.08
CA ILE A 77 17.44 19.39 34.22
C ILE A 77 16.44 19.25 33.07
N SER A 78 15.73 20.33 32.72
CA SER A 78 14.77 20.33 31.61
C SER A 78 15.44 19.99 30.28
N GLY A 79 16.58 20.61 30.00
CA GLY A 79 17.37 20.33 28.80
C GLY A 79 17.87 18.88 28.74
N LEU A 80 18.34 18.31 29.85
CA LEU A 80 18.84 16.93 29.89
C LEU A 80 17.73 15.88 29.79
N LEU A 81 16.62 16.06 30.53
CA LEU A 81 15.50 15.11 30.54
C LEU A 81 14.74 15.09 29.21
N SER A 82 14.51 16.26 28.61
CA SER A 82 13.91 16.35 27.26
C SER A 82 14.76 15.65 26.20
N GLU A 83 16.09 15.78 26.29
CA GLU A 83 17.01 15.08 25.38
C GLU A 83 16.91 13.57 25.55
N HIS A 84 16.76 13.11 26.80
CA HIS A 84 16.71 11.71 27.12
C HIS A 84 15.45 11.03 26.56
N CYS A 85 14.30 11.69 26.63
CA CYS A 85 13.03 11.16 26.13
C CYS A 85 13.05 10.85 24.63
N LEU A 86 13.96 11.46 23.86
CA LEU A 86 14.11 11.25 22.42
C LEU A 86 15.34 10.38 22.09
N LYS A 87 16.01 9.77 23.06
CA LYS A 87 17.10 8.83 22.79
C LYS A 87 16.53 7.43 22.61
N ARG A 88 17.08 6.69 21.63
CA ARG A 88 16.81 5.25 21.45
C ARG A 88 15.32 4.88 21.32
N LEU A 89 14.53 5.75 20.70
CA LEU A 89 13.19 5.38 20.24
C LEU A 89 13.30 4.63 18.93
N GLU A 90 12.56 3.53 18.83
CA GLU A 90 12.43 2.73 17.62
C GLU A 90 10.97 2.76 17.16
N PHE A 91 10.78 2.89 15.85
CA PHE A 91 9.45 3.00 15.25
C PHE A 91 9.26 1.85 14.27
N HIS A 92 8.12 1.20 14.31
CA HIS A 92 7.68 0.22 13.32
C HIS A 92 6.25 0.54 12.93
N ARG A 93 5.99 0.70 11.64
CA ARG A 93 4.64 0.95 11.14
C ARG A 93 4.14 -0.35 10.51
N HIS A 94 2.99 -0.80 10.97
CA HIS A 94 2.26 -1.88 10.32
C HIS A 94 1.30 -1.23 9.33
N VAL A 95 1.47 -1.58 8.05
CA VAL A 95 0.71 -1.02 6.94
C VAL A 95 -0.02 -2.16 6.23
N PRO A 96 -1.26 -1.92 5.78
CA PRO A 96 -1.95 -2.87 4.93
C PRO A 96 -1.27 -2.92 3.55
N ASP A 97 -1.47 -4.04 2.85
CA ASP A 97 -0.93 -4.27 1.51
C ASP A 97 -1.48 -3.32 0.45
N LEU A 98 -2.71 -2.83 0.66
CA LEU A 98 -3.43 -1.92 -0.22
C LEU A 98 -4.42 -1.07 0.60
N ILE A 99 -4.52 0.21 0.28
CA ILE A 99 -5.46 1.17 0.87
C ILE A 99 -6.43 1.61 -0.21
N ILE A 100 -7.73 1.64 0.05
CA ILE A 100 -8.72 2.14 -0.92
C ILE A 100 -8.83 3.67 -0.76
N ALA A 101 -8.73 4.40 -1.87
CA ALA A 101 -8.89 5.86 -1.84
C ALA A 101 -10.30 6.26 -1.35
N ASN A 102 -10.37 7.37 -0.62
CA ASN A 102 -11.57 7.92 0.02
C ASN A 102 -12.20 7.05 1.12
N GLU A 103 -11.52 5.98 1.55
CA GLU A 103 -11.93 5.20 2.71
C GLU A 103 -10.98 5.41 3.90
N PRO A 104 -11.49 5.68 5.11
CA PRO A 104 -10.65 5.85 6.29
C PRO A 104 -10.01 4.51 6.66
N THR A 105 -8.70 4.40 6.49
CA THR A 105 -7.93 3.20 6.81
C THR A 105 -7.12 3.40 8.09
N SER A 106 -7.22 2.45 9.03
CA SER A 106 -6.47 2.51 10.29
C SER A 106 -5.03 2.01 10.07
N LEU A 107 -4.05 2.85 10.40
CA LEU A 107 -2.64 2.48 10.45
C LEU A 107 -2.19 2.30 11.89
N THR A 108 -1.26 1.37 12.12
CA THR A 108 -0.71 1.12 13.46
C THR A 108 0.78 1.48 13.52
N LEU A 109 1.13 2.38 14.43
CA LEU A 109 2.50 2.74 14.77
C LEU A 109 2.90 2.08 16.08
N SER A 110 3.87 1.19 16.02
CA SER A 110 4.59 0.65 17.18
C SER A 110 5.75 1.57 17.55
N VAL A 111 5.75 2.05 18.78
CA VAL A 111 6.82 2.87 19.35
C VAL A 111 7.46 2.10 20.49
N THR A 112 8.76 1.82 20.37
CA THR A 112 9.54 1.09 21.38
C THR A 112 10.60 1.99 22.00
N ASN A 113 10.64 2.05 23.33
CA ASN A 113 11.73 2.70 24.05
C ASN A 113 12.84 1.68 24.34
N ARG A 114 13.98 1.79 23.65
CA ARG A 114 15.14 0.92 23.85
C ARG A 114 16.11 1.41 24.93
N ASN A 115 15.76 2.44 25.70
CA ASN A 115 16.54 2.80 26.88
C ASN A 115 16.36 1.75 27.98
N ARG A 116 17.45 1.43 28.69
CA ARG A 116 17.49 0.39 29.72
C ARG A 116 16.88 0.85 31.05
N HIS A 117 17.04 2.11 31.41
CA HIS A 117 16.74 2.60 32.76
C HIS A 117 15.70 3.72 32.81
N LEU A 118 15.59 4.51 31.76
CA LEU A 118 14.83 5.76 31.80
C LEU A 118 13.61 5.68 30.87
N PRO A 119 12.43 6.08 31.35
CA PRO A 119 11.23 6.21 30.53
C PRO A 119 11.30 7.45 29.64
N SER A 120 10.40 7.52 28.66
CA SER A 120 10.19 8.69 27.81
C SER A 120 8.82 9.29 28.09
N PHE A 121 8.74 10.60 28.25
CA PHE A 121 7.53 11.29 28.67
C PHE A 121 7.04 12.30 27.64
N SER A 122 5.72 12.51 27.63
CA SER A 122 5.03 13.52 26.82
C SER A 122 5.53 13.51 25.36
N LEU A 123 5.52 12.32 24.77
CA LEU A 123 5.91 12.14 23.38
C LEU A 123 4.72 12.43 22.48
N ARG A 124 4.95 13.26 21.47
CA ARG A 124 4.02 13.46 20.36
C ARG A 124 4.72 13.12 19.06
N PHE A 125 3.95 12.56 18.12
CA PHE A 125 4.49 12.06 16.86
C PHE A 125 3.78 12.70 15.67
N CYS A 126 4.58 13.05 14.66
CA CYS A 126 4.09 13.50 13.36
C CYS A 126 4.71 12.63 12.28
N ASP A 127 3.94 12.35 11.22
CA ASP A 127 4.47 11.73 10.01
C ASP A 127 5.12 12.82 9.15
N VAL A 128 6.25 12.50 8.52
CA VAL A 128 6.89 13.39 7.54
C VAL A 128 6.53 12.89 6.15
N VAL A 129 5.68 13.62 5.44
CA VAL A 129 5.20 13.31 4.09
C VAL A 129 5.57 14.49 3.20
N GLU A 130 6.31 14.23 2.11
CA GLU A 130 6.78 15.29 1.19
C GLU A 130 7.50 16.44 1.90
N GLY A 131 8.30 16.12 2.92
CA GLY A 131 9.00 17.10 3.76
C GLY A 131 8.16 17.82 4.82
N ASN A 132 6.83 17.74 4.76
CA ASN A 132 5.91 18.39 5.68
C ASN A 132 5.60 17.54 6.92
N ASP A 133 5.45 18.18 8.08
CA ASP A 133 4.98 17.52 9.30
C ASP A 133 3.46 17.41 9.27
N VAL A 134 2.95 16.18 9.21
CA VAL A 134 1.52 15.87 9.30
C VAL A 134 1.24 15.33 10.70
N ASP A 135 0.56 16.14 11.51
CA ASP A 135 0.10 15.69 12.83
C ASP A 135 -1.10 14.75 12.69
N ARG A 136 -1.00 13.59 13.32
CA ARG A 136 -2.04 12.55 13.33
C ARG A 136 -2.69 12.41 14.71
N GLY A 137 -2.37 13.30 15.66
CA GLY A 137 -2.88 13.25 17.03
C GLY A 137 -2.24 12.15 17.88
N LEU A 138 -1.08 11.63 17.46
CA LEU A 138 -0.40 10.53 18.14
C LEU A 138 0.37 11.05 19.36
N MET A 139 -0.04 10.63 20.55
CA MET A 139 0.57 11.03 21.81
C MET A 139 0.75 9.84 22.76
N ILE A 140 1.93 9.76 23.39
CA ILE A 140 2.20 8.84 24.49
C ILE A 140 2.61 9.67 25.71
N PRO A 141 1.80 9.69 26.79
CA PRO A 141 2.15 10.44 28.00
C PRO A 141 3.36 9.85 28.72
N LEU A 142 3.46 8.52 28.77
CA LEU A 142 4.54 7.77 29.39
C LEU A 142 4.83 6.51 28.58
N LEU A 143 6.08 6.36 28.13
CA LEU A 143 6.61 5.14 27.54
C LEU A 143 7.72 4.60 28.47
N PRO A 144 7.43 3.55 29.26
CA PRO A 144 8.41 2.94 30.16
C PRO A 144 9.72 2.53 29.48
N ALA A 145 10.77 2.30 30.26
CA ALA A 145 12.00 1.73 29.74
C ALA A 145 11.75 0.31 29.18
N GLN A 146 12.37 -0.02 28.05
CA GLN A 146 12.28 -1.34 27.41
C GLN A 146 10.87 -1.81 27.04
N SER A 147 9.90 -0.89 26.92
CA SER A 147 8.52 -1.22 26.55
C SER A 147 8.17 -0.72 25.15
N SER A 148 7.08 -1.27 24.61
CA SER A 148 6.48 -0.90 23.34
C SER A 148 5.02 -0.52 23.53
N VAL A 149 4.56 0.46 22.77
CA VAL A 149 3.14 0.86 22.71
C VAL A 149 2.72 0.89 21.25
N LEU A 150 1.52 0.36 20.98
CA LEU A 150 0.87 0.43 19.67
C LEU A 150 -0.12 1.59 19.68
N LEU A 151 -0.01 2.47 18.69
CA LEU A 151 -0.95 3.56 18.45
C LEU A 151 -1.62 3.34 17.11
N SER A 152 -2.95 3.36 17.09
CA SER A 152 -3.72 3.31 15.85
C SER A 152 -4.23 4.71 15.49
N TYR A 153 -4.14 5.08 14.21
CA TYR A 153 -4.62 6.36 13.71
C TYR A 153 -5.27 6.22 12.33
N PRO A 154 -6.32 7.00 12.04
CA PRO A 154 -6.95 6.99 10.73
C PRO A 154 -6.08 7.72 9.69
N LEU A 155 -5.97 7.13 8.51
CA LEU A 155 -5.45 7.76 7.31
C LEU A 155 -6.55 7.76 6.25
N LEU A 156 -6.91 8.96 5.78
CA LEU A 156 -7.77 9.15 4.62
C LEU A 156 -6.90 9.56 3.44
N ALA A 157 -6.66 8.63 2.51
CA ALA A 157 -5.97 8.93 1.26
C ALA A 157 -6.99 9.33 0.20
N THR A 158 -6.86 10.53 -0.37
CA THR A 158 -7.80 11.07 -1.37
C THR A 158 -7.37 10.80 -2.81
N LYS A 159 -6.08 10.54 -3.03
CA LYS A 159 -5.51 10.23 -4.35
C LYS A 159 -4.91 8.84 -4.34
N ARG A 160 -5.15 8.08 -5.41
CA ARG A 160 -4.50 6.79 -5.68
C ARG A 160 -3.01 6.98 -5.96
N GLY A 161 -2.23 5.91 -5.84
CA GLY A 161 -0.79 5.91 -6.10
C GLY A 161 0.05 5.59 -4.86
N ARG A 162 1.32 5.97 -4.90
CA ARG A 162 2.28 5.72 -3.82
C ARG A 162 2.33 6.90 -2.87
N ILE A 163 1.95 6.70 -1.61
CA ILE A 163 2.22 7.67 -0.55
C ILE A 163 3.52 7.25 0.15
N ARG A 164 4.51 8.15 0.14
CA ARG A 164 5.79 7.95 0.83
C ARG A 164 5.80 8.69 2.15
N ILE A 165 5.80 7.94 3.26
CA ILE A 165 6.11 8.49 4.58
C ILE A 165 7.62 8.37 4.78
N GLU A 166 8.33 9.50 4.79
CA GLU A 166 9.79 9.54 4.80
C GLU A 166 10.38 9.26 6.19
N ALA A 167 9.70 9.73 7.22
CA ALA A 167 10.19 9.65 8.60
C ALA A 167 9.05 9.81 9.60
N THR A 168 9.29 9.39 10.83
CA THR A 168 8.48 9.80 11.98
C THR A 168 9.25 10.86 12.75
N ARG A 169 8.57 11.95 13.11
CA ARG A 169 9.14 13.02 13.94
C ARG A 169 8.54 12.94 15.33
N ALA A 170 9.36 12.65 16.32
CA ALA A 170 8.95 12.71 17.71
C ALA A 170 9.33 14.07 18.30
N HIS A 171 8.46 14.61 19.14
CA HIS A 171 8.77 15.81 19.90
C HIS A 171 8.27 15.71 21.33
N THR A 172 8.93 16.45 22.23
CA THR A 172 8.58 16.50 23.65
C THR A 172 8.78 17.91 24.20
N LEU A 173 7.92 18.25 25.16
CA LEU A 173 7.98 19.46 25.99
C LEU A 173 8.33 19.11 27.45
N PHE A 174 8.54 17.84 27.77
CA PHE A 174 8.84 17.39 29.12
C PHE A 174 10.22 17.91 29.58
N PRO A 175 10.41 18.22 30.88
CA PRO A 175 9.44 18.18 31.99
C PRO A 175 8.64 19.47 32.20
N PHE A 176 9.27 20.64 32.03
CA PHE A 176 8.69 21.93 32.44
C PHE A 176 8.17 22.78 31.28
N GLY A 177 8.15 22.26 30.05
CA GLY A 177 7.70 23.02 28.88
C GLY A 177 8.66 24.11 28.42
N LEU A 178 9.88 24.21 28.96
CA LEU A 178 10.85 25.26 28.60
C LEU A 178 11.43 25.08 27.20
N PHE A 179 11.58 23.83 26.74
CA PHE A 179 12.17 23.48 25.46
C PHE A 179 11.23 22.59 24.66
N LEU A 180 11.04 22.90 23.39
CA LEU A 180 10.49 21.99 22.40
C LEU A 180 11.65 21.28 21.71
N LYS A 181 11.85 20.01 22.05
CA LYS A 181 12.84 19.16 21.38
C LYS A 181 12.16 18.31 20.32
N LYS A 182 12.77 18.23 19.14
CA LYS A 182 12.33 17.36 18.05
C LYS A 182 13.46 16.41 17.64
N GLY A 183 13.10 15.16 17.38
CA GLY A 183 13.98 14.15 16.77
C GLY A 183 13.33 13.58 15.51
N ARG A 184 14.06 13.57 14.40
CA ARG A 184 13.64 12.91 13.15
C ARG A 184 14.19 11.48 13.10
N TYR A 185 13.31 10.52 12.85
CA TYR A 185 13.63 9.10 12.72
C TYR A 185 13.36 8.66 11.28
N PRO A 186 14.40 8.63 10.42
CA PRO A 186 14.24 8.26 9.02
C PRO A 186 13.95 6.77 8.94
N LYS A 187 12.68 6.45 8.71
CA LYS A 187 12.22 5.09 8.42
C LYS A 187 11.14 5.22 7.36
N GLU A 188 11.56 5.02 6.13
CA GLU A 188 10.69 5.16 4.99
C GLU A 188 9.63 4.06 5.01
N THR A 189 8.40 4.43 4.71
CA THR A 189 7.28 3.51 4.58
C THR A 189 6.50 3.90 3.35
N HIS A 190 6.25 2.93 2.47
CA HIS A 190 5.46 3.11 1.26
C HIS A 190 4.06 2.56 1.50
N LEU A 191 3.06 3.36 1.20
CA LEU A 191 1.67 2.95 1.16
C LEU A 191 1.22 2.96 -0.28
N LEU A 192 0.51 1.90 -0.68
CA LEU A 192 -0.09 1.83 -2.00
C LEU A 192 -1.58 2.06 -1.87
N VAL A 193 -2.07 3.09 -2.57
CA VAL A 193 -3.47 3.49 -2.55
C VAL A 193 -4.11 3.11 -3.88
N SER A 194 -5.08 2.21 -3.86
CA SER A 194 -5.89 1.86 -5.01
C SER A 194 -6.89 2.97 -5.34
N PRO A 195 -7.42 2.97 -6.57
CA PRO A 195 -8.61 3.76 -6.89
C PRO A 195 -9.77 3.42 -5.95
N PRO A 196 -10.73 4.34 -5.76
CA PRO A 196 -11.95 4.03 -5.03
C PRO A 196 -12.75 2.95 -5.77
N ILE A 197 -13.48 2.12 -5.01
CA ILE A 197 -14.41 1.13 -5.56
C ILE A 197 -15.82 1.67 -5.32
N LYS A 198 -16.58 1.84 -6.41
CA LYS A 198 -17.94 2.38 -6.36
C LYS A 198 -18.93 1.36 -6.90
N PRO A 199 -20.16 1.29 -6.35
CA PRO A 199 -21.16 0.38 -6.87
C PRO A 199 -21.54 0.78 -8.30
N LEU A 200 -21.45 -0.16 -9.24
CA LEU A 200 -22.03 -0.03 -10.58
C LEU A 200 -23.47 -0.58 -10.60
N THR A 201 -24.28 -0.10 -11.54
CA THR A 201 -25.65 -0.59 -11.71
C THR A 201 -25.66 -2.07 -12.11
N VAL A 202 -26.45 -2.88 -11.40
CA VAL A 202 -26.59 -4.32 -11.65
C VAL A 202 -26.93 -4.61 -13.12
N ARG A 203 -27.82 -3.80 -13.71
CA ARG A 203 -28.21 -3.88 -15.11
C ARG A 203 -27.03 -3.82 -16.09
N PHE A 204 -26.09 -2.90 -15.86
CA PHE A 204 -24.91 -2.76 -16.73
C PHE A 204 -24.05 -4.03 -16.70
N ILE A 205 -23.83 -4.60 -15.50
CA ILE A 205 -23.05 -5.82 -15.34
C ILE A 205 -23.75 -7.02 -15.96
N ASP A 206 -25.06 -7.13 -15.79
CA ASP A 206 -25.84 -8.23 -16.37
C ASP A 206 -25.86 -8.16 -17.90
N GLU A 207 -25.99 -6.96 -18.48
CA GLU A 207 -25.87 -6.73 -19.93
C GLU A 207 -24.47 -7.14 -20.42
N LEU A 208 -23.41 -6.67 -19.73
CA LEU A 208 -22.02 -7.01 -20.06
C LEU A 208 -21.76 -8.52 -20.04
N VAL A 209 -22.25 -9.19 -18.99
CA VAL A 209 -22.12 -10.64 -18.81
C VAL A 209 -22.95 -11.39 -19.85
N SER A 210 -24.14 -10.91 -20.20
CA SER A 210 -25.00 -11.52 -21.21
C SER A 210 -24.39 -11.39 -22.61
N GLU A 211 -23.80 -10.24 -22.94
CA GLU A 211 -23.09 -10.03 -24.21
C GLU A 211 -21.90 -11.00 -24.31
N GLY A 212 -21.14 -11.17 -23.22
CA GLY A 212 -20.05 -12.14 -23.16
C GLY A 212 -20.49 -13.61 -23.25
N GLN A 213 -21.75 -13.94 -22.94
CA GLN A 213 -22.29 -15.29 -23.13
C GLN A 213 -22.60 -15.59 -24.60
N GLY A 214 -22.92 -14.58 -25.42
CA GLY A 214 -23.25 -14.76 -26.83
C GLY A 214 -22.04 -15.05 -27.73
N GLU A 215 -20.85 -14.64 -27.30
CA GLU A 215 -19.57 -14.79 -28.03
C GLU A 215 -18.82 -16.08 -27.68
N SER A 216 -19.35 -16.92 -26.77
CA SER A 216 -18.76 -18.22 -26.47
C SER A 216 -18.92 -19.15 -27.68
N ILE A 217 -17.83 -19.37 -28.43
CA ILE A 217 -17.83 -20.33 -29.53
C ILE A 217 -17.86 -21.72 -28.90
N PRO A 218 -18.93 -22.52 -29.11
CA PRO A 218 -19.02 -23.84 -28.53
C PRO A 218 -17.87 -24.70 -29.05
N GLN A 219 -17.07 -25.24 -28.13
CA GLN A 219 -15.94 -26.13 -28.45
C GLN A 219 -16.16 -27.49 -27.81
N ARG A 220 -15.67 -28.55 -28.46
CA ARG A 220 -15.70 -29.91 -27.89
C ARG A 220 -14.80 -29.98 -26.64
N GLY A 221 -15.33 -30.51 -25.54
CA GLY A 221 -14.56 -30.71 -24.30
C GLY A 221 -15.32 -31.48 -23.23
N ASP A 222 -14.75 -31.56 -22.03
CA ASP A 222 -15.23 -32.44 -20.95
C ASP A 222 -16.34 -31.83 -20.08
N GLY A 223 -17.20 -30.98 -20.63
CA GLY A 223 -18.34 -30.41 -19.91
C GLY A 223 -19.57 -31.33 -19.91
N THR A 224 -20.71 -30.75 -19.53
CA THR A 224 -21.97 -31.50 -19.33
C THR A 224 -22.99 -31.27 -20.45
N GLN A 225 -22.87 -30.15 -21.17
CA GLN A 225 -23.77 -29.76 -22.26
C GLN A 225 -23.48 -30.56 -23.54
N LEU A 226 -24.52 -30.78 -24.34
CA LEU A 226 -24.42 -31.51 -25.61
C LEU A 226 -23.83 -30.58 -26.67
N TYR A 227 -22.62 -30.90 -27.15
CA TYR A 227 -22.01 -30.20 -28.27
C TYR A 227 -22.48 -30.75 -29.62
N ASN A 228 -22.37 -32.06 -29.80
CA ASN A 228 -22.70 -32.71 -31.06
C ASN A 228 -23.06 -34.19 -30.86
N LEU A 229 -23.78 -34.76 -31.82
CA LEU A 229 -24.02 -36.19 -31.94
C LEU A 229 -23.33 -36.70 -33.21
N ARG A 230 -22.44 -37.68 -33.06
CA ARG A 230 -21.74 -38.28 -34.20
C ARG A 230 -21.72 -39.80 -34.13
N LEU A 231 -21.42 -40.42 -35.27
CA LEU A 231 -21.18 -41.86 -35.33
C LEU A 231 -19.98 -42.25 -34.48
N TYR A 232 -20.14 -43.38 -33.78
CA TYR A 232 -19.08 -44.03 -33.02
C TYR A 232 -17.91 -44.39 -33.92
N ARG A 233 -16.70 -44.10 -33.45
CA ARG A 233 -15.44 -44.52 -34.06
C ARG A 233 -14.70 -45.43 -33.09
N PRO A 234 -14.02 -46.48 -33.58
CA PRO A 234 -13.19 -47.33 -32.73
C PRO A 234 -12.19 -46.47 -31.93
N GLY A 235 -12.24 -46.59 -30.60
CA GLY A 235 -11.44 -45.78 -29.67
C GLY A 235 -12.24 -44.76 -28.85
N ASP A 236 -13.51 -44.50 -29.19
CA ASP A 236 -14.39 -43.65 -28.39
C ASP A 236 -14.81 -44.33 -27.07
N ASP A 237 -14.96 -43.54 -26.00
CA ASP A 237 -15.44 -44.02 -24.69
C ASP A 237 -16.89 -44.54 -24.81
N SER A 238 -17.12 -45.76 -24.33
CA SER A 238 -18.43 -46.39 -24.33
C SER A 238 -19.42 -45.68 -23.40
N ARG A 239 -18.95 -44.94 -22.40
CA ARG A 239 -19.78 -44.10 -21.51
C ARG A 239 -20.38 -42.89 -22.23
N ALA A 240 -19.76 -42.44 -23.31
CA ALA A 240 -20.25 -41.33 -24.10
C ALA A 240 -21.34 -41.74 -25.11
N ILE A 241 -21.71 -43.03 -25.19
CA ILE A 241 -22.74 -43.50 -26.13
C ILE A 241 -24.12 -42.98 -25.72
N HIS A 242 -24.80 -42.31 -26.65
CA HIS A 242 -26.17 -41.85 -26.47
C HIS A 242 -27.15 -42.98 -26.80
N TRP A 243 -27.47 -43.82 -25.80
CA TRP A 243 -28.26 -45.03 -25.97
C TRP A 243 -29.65 -44.79 -26.56
N MET A 244 -30.29 -43.67 -26.24
CA MET A 244 -31.63 -43.37 -26.74
C MET A 244 -31.64 -43.13 -28.27
N THR A 245 -30.65 -42.41 -28.80
CA THR A 245 -30.54 -42.19 -30.27
C THR A 245 -30.06 -43.46 -30.97
N THR A 246 -29.13 -44.18 -30.33
CA THR A 246 -28.61 -45.46 -30.83
C THR A 246 -29.73 -46.49 -31.02
N ALA A 247 -30.65 -46.60 -30.06
CA ALA A 247 -31.80 -47.51 -30.14
C ALA A 247 -32.78 -47.17 -31.28
N ARG A 248 -32.92 -45.88 -31.64
CA ARG A 248 -33.80 -45.44 -32.73
C ARG A 248 -33.18 -45.61 -34.11
N THR A 249 -31.87 -45.40 -34.23
CA THR A 249 -31.15 -45.38 -35.52
C THR A 249 -30.46 -46.69 -35.85
N SER A 250 -30.38 -47.64 -34.89
CA SER A 250 -29.62 -48.88 -35.00
C SER A 250 -28.13 -48.67 -35.35
N GLN A 251 -27.62 -47.47 -35.12
CA GLN A 251 -26.22 -47.09 -35.31
C GLN A 251 -25.68 -46.55 -33.99
N LEU A 252 -24.45 -46.92 -33.61
CA LEU A 252 -23.81 -46.42 -32.39
C LEU A 252 -23.53 -44.92 -32.53
N ILE A 253 -24.21 -44.11 -31.71
CA ILE A 253 -24.05 -42.65 -31.67
C ILE A 253 -23.37 -42.23 -30.38
N VAL A 254 -22.30 -41.44 -30.51
CA VAL A 254 -21.54 -40.87 -29.41
C VAL A 254 -21.96 -39.42 -29.18
N ARG A 255 -22.19 -39.09 -27.91
CA ARG A 255 -22.41 -37.75 -27.40
C ARG A 255 -21.08 -37.05 -27.24
N GLU A 256 -20.82 -36.03 -28.04
CA GLU A 256 -19.74 -35.09 -27.77
C GLU A 256 -20.27 -34.01 -26.83
N THR A 257 -19.53 -33.76 -25.76
CA THR A 257 -19.83 -32.72 -24.79
C THR A 257 -19.13 -31.42 -25.16
N GLU A 258 -19.75 -30.32 -24.75
CA GLU A 258 -19.17 -29.00 -24.88
C GLU A 258 -18.18 -28.77 -23.75
N ALA A 259 -17.07 -28.07 -24.00
CA ALA A 259 -16.15 -27.66 -22.96
C ALA A 259 -16.88 -26.77 -21.95
N GLU A 260 -16.60 -26.95 -20.65
CA GLU A 260 -17.13 -26.04 -19.63
C GLU A 260 -16.46 -24.67 -19.80
N ASP A 261 -17.20 -23.73 -20.41
CA ASP A 261 -16.68 -22.41 -20.69
C ASP A 261 -16.50 -21.62 -19.39
N GLN A 262 -15.26 -21.50 -18.96
CA GLN A 262 -14.88 -20.50 -18.00
C GLN A 262 -14.98 -19.14 -18.71
N ARG A 263 -16.13 -18.49 -18.57
CA ARG A 263 -16.49 -17.20 -19.18
C ARG A 263 -15.45 -16.13 -18.82
N ARG A 264 -14.42 -16.02 -19.64
CA ARG A 264 -13.28 -15.11 -19.45
C ARG A 264 -13.67 -13.71 -19.84
N ILE A 265 -13.33 -12.73 -19.01
CA ILE A 265 -13.52 -11.32 -19.34
C ILE A 265 -12.17 -10.62 -19.35
N THR A 266 -11.83 -9.97 -20.45
CA THR A 266 -10.65 -9.12 -20.54
C THR A 266 -11.07 -7.66 -20.49
N VAL A 267 -10.56 -6.91 -19.52
CA VAL A 267 -10.78 -5.47 -19.40
C VAL A 267 -9.51 -4.74 -19.79
N ILE A 268 -9.62 -3.85 -20.77
CA ILE A 268 -8.52 -3.04 -21.29
C ILE A 268 -8.79 -1.59 -20.89
N LEU A 269 -7.81 -0.92 -20.29
CA LEU A 269 -7.85 0.51 -20.01
C LEU A 269 -6.75 1.21 -20.80
N SER A 270 -7.13 2.14 -21.67
CA SER A 270 -6.16 3.02 -22.32
C SER A 270 -5.65 4.08 -21.35
N ILE A 271 -4.34 4.30 -21.34
CA ILE A 271 -3.70 5.33 -20.51
C ILE A 271 -3.43 6.63 -21.26
N VAL A 272 -3.74 6.69 -22.57
CA VAL A 272 -3.48 7.85 -23.40
C VAL A 272 -4.67 8.81 -23.33
N ALA A 273 -4.45 9.98 -22.74
CA ALA A 273 -5.46 11.05 -22.70
C ALA A 273 -4.79 12.42 -22.56
N PRO A 274 -5.34 13.48 -23.18
CA PRO A 274 -4.82 14.84 -23.05
C PRO A 274 -5.07 15.38 -21.62
N GLU A 275 -4.45 16.51 -21.27
CA GLU A 275 -4.51 17.06 -19.90
C GLU A 275 -5.93 17.47 -19.47
N GLU A 276 -6.75 17.93 -20.42
CA GLU A 276 -8.13 18.33 -20.17
C GLU A 276 -9.01 17.15 -19.74
N CYS A 277 -8.62 15.92 -20.09
CA CYS A 277 -9.34 14.69 -19.77
C CYS A 277 -8.85 14.00 -18.49
N ASP A 278 -8.00 14.64 -17.68
CA ASP A 278 -7.44 14.03 -16.46
C ASP A 278 -8.52 13.54 -15.48
N ALA A 279 -9.57 14.35 -15.26
CA ALA A 279 -10.68 13.98 -14.40
C ALA A 279 -11.48 12.77 -14.93
N LEU A 280 -11.69 12.69 -16.25
CA LEU A 280 -12.37 11.57 -16.89
C LEU A 280 -11.51 10.30 -16.85
N PHE A 281 -10.19 10.44 -17.01
CA PHE A 281 -9.25 9.34 -16.83
C PHE A 281 -9.32 8.75 -15.41
N GLU A 282 -9.28 9.59 -14.37
CA GLU A 282 -9.43 9.13 -12.97
C GLU A 282 -10.79 8.46 -12.70
N ARG A 283 -11.87 8.96 -13.30
CA ARG A 283 -13.19 8.31 -13.26
C ARG A 283 -13.19 6.96 -13.97
N SER A 284 -12.49 6.85 -15.10
CA SER A 284 -12.36 5.60 -15.86
C SER A 284 -11.55 4.56 -15.10
N VAL A 285 -10.47 4.96 -14.43
CA VAL A 285 -9.69 4.10 -13.53
C VAL A 285 -10.58 3.60 -12.36
N THR A 286 -11.38 4.50 -11.78
CA THR A 286 -12.37 4.15 -10.73
C THR A 286 -13.43 3.18 -11.24
N PHE A 287 -13.95 3.41 -12.44
CA PHE A 287 -14.93 2.53 -13.10
C PHE A 287 -14.36 1.14 -13.35
N VAL A 288 -13.14 1.04 -13.89
CA VAL A 288 -12.46 -0.24 -14.12
C VAL A 288 -12.22 -0.97 -12.79
N ALA A 289 -11.72 -0.29 -11.76
CA ALA A 289 -11.55 -0.89 -10.43
C ALA A 289 -12.87 -1.47 -9.88
N SER A 290 -13.96 -0.73 -10.06
CA SER A 290 -15.32 -1.13 -9.65
C SER A 290 -15.84 -2.33 -10.43
N LEU A 291 -15.65 -2.33 -11.75
CA LEU A 291 -16.02 -3.42 -12.64
C LEU A 291 -15.27 -4.71 -12.28
N LEU A 292 -13.94 -4.64 -12.09
CA LEU A 292 -13.12 -5.78 -11.69
C LEU A 292 -13.55 -6.37 -10.35
N SER A 293 -13.89 -5.52 -9.37
CA SER A 293 -14.40 -5.98 -8.07
C SER A 293 -15.68 -6.79 -8.22
N GLN A 294 -16.66 -6.25 -8.95
CA GLN A 294 -17.96 -6.91 -9.15
C GLN A 294 -17.87 -8.20 -9.99
N LEU A 295 -17.03 -8.22 -11.03
CA LEU A 295 -16.78 -9.43 -11.82
C LEU A 295 -16.09 -10.52 -10.98
N THR A 296 -15.16 -10.13 -10.11
CA THR A 296 -14.49 -11.06 -9.20
C THR A 296 -15.45 -11.62 -8.14
N GLU A 297 -16.34 -10.79 -7.59
CA GLU A 297 -17.39 -11.23 -6.65
C GLU A 297 -18.34 -12.26 -7.27
N ARG A 298 -18.60 -12.16 -8.57
CA ARG A 298 -19.39 -13.12 -9.36
C ARG A 298 -18.57 -14.33 -9.85
N ALA A 299 -17.32 -14.47 -9.39
CA ALA A 299 -16.39 -15.55 -9.72
C ALA A 299 -16.03 -15.69 -11.21
N TYR A 300 -16.12 -14.61 -11.99
CA TYR A 300 -15.60 -14.62 -13.37
C TYR A 300 -14.07 -14.60 -13.36
N PRO A 301 -13.40 -15.38 -14.22
CA PRO A 301 -11.99 -15.20 -14.53
C PRO A 301 -11.79 -13.89 -15.30
N VAL A 302 -10.94 -13.01 -14.78
CA VAL A 302 -10.73 -11.68 -15.34
C VAL A 302 -9.26 -11.45 -15.65
N ARG A 303 -8.99 -10.76 -16.76
CA ARG A 303 -7.68 -10.23 -17.13
C ARG A 303 -7.79 -8.72 -17.25
N LEU A 304 -6.85 -7.99 -16.67
CA LEU A 304 -6.72 -6.54 -16.79
C LEU A 304 -5.49 -6.22 -17.63
N ILE A 305 -5.66 -5.33 -18.61
CA ILE A 305 -4.57 -4.76 -19.39
C ILE A 305 -4.61 -3.24 -19.27
N VAL A 306 -3.47 -2.65 -18.92
CA VAL A 306 -3.32 -1.20 -18.76
C VAL A 306 -2.01 -0.77 -19.42
N GLY A 307 -2.10 -0.14 -20.59
CA GLY A 307 -0.93 0.14 -21.42
C GLY A 307 -0.15 -1.15 -21.75
N THR A 308 1.08 -1.27 -21.22
CA THR A 308 1.92 -2.48 -21.40
C THR A 308 1.81 -3.49 -20.26
N ALA A 309 1.09 -3.16 -19.18
CA ALA A 309 0.90 -4.05 -18.04
C ALA A 309 -0.25 -5.01 -18.32
N ASP A 310 -0.04 -6.29 -18.01
CA ASP A 310 -1.02 -7.36 -18.18
C ASP A 310 -1.03 -8.20 -16.90
N SER A 311 -2.20 -8.33 -16.28
CA SER A 311 -2.35 -9.14 -15.07
C SER A 311 -2.30 -10.64 -15.34
N GLY A 312 -2.44 -11.06 -16.60
CA GLY A 312 -2.84 -12.42 -16.94
C GLY A 312 -4.28 -12.72 -16.51
N LEU A 313 -4.78 -13.88 -16.94
CA LEU A 313 -6.10 -14.36 -16.56
C LEU A 313 -6.04 -14.98 -15.15
N GLY A 314 -6.94 -14.56 -14.27
CA GLY A 314 -7.02 -15.11 -12.92
C GLY A 314 -8.38 -14.84 -12.28
N SER A 315 -8.58 -15.39 -11.08
CA SER A 315 -9.81 -15.23 -10.32
C SER A 315 -9.51 -15.12 -8.81
N GLY A 316 -10.50 -14.67 -8.05
CA GLY A 316 -10.42 -14.54 -6.60
C GLY A 316 -9.76 -13.24 -6.10
N SER A 317 -9.78 -13.07 -4.78
CA SER A 317 -9.38 -11.82 -4.11
C SER A 317 -7.89 -11.48 -4.27
N GLY A 318 -7.01 -12.48 -4.29
CA GLY A 318 -5.57 -12.26 -4.52
C GLY A 318 -5.27 -11.68 -5.90
N HIS A 319 -6.01 -12.13 -6.92
CA HIS A 319 -5.91 -11.61 -8.29
C HIS A 319 -6.48 -10.20 -8.41
N LEU A 320 -7.65 -9.95 -7.80
CA LEU A 320 -8.23 -8.60 -7.70
C LEU A 320 -7.24 -7.62 -7.06
N LEU A 321 -6.59 -8.00 -5.96
CA LEU A 321 -5.58 -7.17 -5.31
C LEU A 321 -4.43 -6.86 -6.27
N ALA A 322 -3.93 -7.84 -7.02
CA ALA A 322 -2.88 -7.62 -8.03
C ALA A 322 -3.33 -6.64 -9.13
N MET A 323 -4.55 -6.78 -9.65
CA MET A 323 -5.12 -5.86 -10.64
C MET A 323 -5.29 -4.43 -10.09
N LEU A 324 -5.77 -4.29 -8.85
CA LEU A 324 -5.90 -2.98 -8.18
C LEU A 324 -4.52 -2.33 -7.94
N ARG A 325 -3.45 -3.11 -7.73
CA ARG A 325 -2.08 -2.58 -7.67
C ARG A 325 -1.62 -2.00 -9.01
N VAL A 326 -1.98 -2.64 -10.12
CA VAL A 326 -1.70 -2.11 -11.46
C VAL A 326 -2.43 -0.78 -11.67
N LEU A 327 -3.72 -0.71 -11.33
CA LEU A 327 -4.51 0.53 -11.42
C LEU A 327 -4.03 1.61 -10.44
N ALA A 328 -3.56 1.24 -9.26
CA ALA A 328 -2.98 2.19 -8.31
C ALA A 328 -1.78 2.93 -8.92
N LEU A 329 -0.96 2.22 -9.69
CA LEU A 329 0.30 2.71 -10.27
C LEU A 329 0.19 3.23 -11.69
N CYS A 330 -0.98 3.10 -12.33
CA CYS A 330 -1.15 3.60 -13.69
C CYS A 330 -1.10 5.14 -13.72
N GLU A 331 -0.43 5.70 -14.72
CA GLU A 331 -0.30 7.14 -14.91
C GLU A 331 -0.79 7.48 -16.32
N ARG A 332 -1.52 8.59 -16.43
CA ARG A 332 -1.98 9.11 -17.71
C ARG A 332 -0.76 9.51 -18.54
N ARG A 333 -0.79 9.17 -19.82
CA ARG A 333 0.21 9.56 -20.80
C ARG A 333 -0.39 10.57 -21.78
N VAL A 334 0.34 11.66 -22.04
CA VAL A 334 -0.06 12.67 -23.02
C VAL A 334 0.05 12.09 -24.44
N PRO A 335 -0.91 12.37 -25.35
CA PRO A 335 -0.81 11.98 -26.75
C PRO A 335 0.42 12.63 -27.40
N ASN A 336 1.24 11.86 -28.11
CA ASN A 336 2.38 12.42 -28.85
C ASN A 336 1.87 13.23 -30.06
N THR A 337 2.12 14.54 -30.09
CA THR A 337 1.66 15.48 -31.14
C THR A 337 2.51 15.47 -32.42
N GLY A 338 3.44 14.52 -32.59
CA GLY A 338 4.36 14.49 -33.72
C GLY A 338 4.68 13.08 -34.21
N GLY A 339 4.25 12.78 -35.44
CA GLY A 339 4.80 11.72 -36.27
C GLY A 339 4.33 10.29 -35.96
N ALA A 340 3.49 9.78 -36.85
CA ALA A 340 3.27 8.37 -37.22
C ALA A 340 3.89 7.26 -36.33
N GLN A 341 3.01 6.34 -35.90
CA GLN A 341 3.30 4.97 -35.48
C GLN A 341 3.96 4.76 -34.12
N HIS A 342 3.26 5.10 -33.03
CA HIS A 342 3.23 4.25 -31.82
C HIS A 342 1.84 4.40 -31.21
N GLY A 343 0.82 3.92 -31.93
CA GLY A 343 -0.45 3.58 -31.28
C GLY A 343 -0.13 2.64 -30.12
N GLU A 344 -0.81 2.83 -29.00
CA GLU A 344 -0.65 2.02 -27.79
C GLU A 344 -0.56 0.54 -28.21
N SER A 345 0.64 -0.05 -28.20
CA SER A 345 0.85 -1.43 -28.63
C SER A 345 0.39 -2.32 -27.51
N LEU A 346 -0.93 -2.42 -27.36
CA LEU A 346 -1.59 -3.38 -26.49
C LEU A 346 -1.11 -4.77 -26.93
N PRO A 347 -0.75 -5.65 -26.00
CA PRO A 347 -0.30 -6.98 -26.34
C PRO A 347 -1.32 -7.67 -27.24
N LEU A 348 -0.88 -8.09 -28.44
CA LEU A 348 -1.70 -8.84 -29.39
C LEU A 348 -2.21 -10.11 -28.69
N MET A 349 -3.52 -10.16 -28.46
CA MET A 349 -4.22 -11.32 -27.93
C MET A 349 -4.00 -12.52 -28.86
N HIS A 350 -3.46 -13.61 -28.34
CA HIS A 350 -3.49 -14.88 -29.05
C HIS A 350 -4.93 -15.40 -29.09
N ASN A 351 -5.34 -15.96 -30.23
CA ASN A 351 -6.72 -16.39 -30.49
C ASN A 351 -7.25 -17.39 -29.44
N ASP A 352 -6.37 -18.22 -28.85
CA ASP A 352 -6.71 -19.23 -27.83
C ASP A 352 -6.97 -18.64 -26.43
N GLU A 353 -6.71 -17.35 -26.21
CA GLU A 353 -7.01 -16.63 -24.97
C GLU A 353 -8.26 -15.73 -25.08
N ARG A 354 -8.98 -15.76 -26.21
CA ARG A 354 -10.14 -14.89 -26.46
C ARG A 354 -11.31 -15.24 -25.55
N GLY A 355 -11.55 -14.38 -24.58
CA GLY A 355 -12.84 -14.20 -23.91
C GLY A 355 -13.43 -12.85 -24.30
N TYR A 356 -14.58 -12.52 -23.71
CA TYR A 356 -15.27 -11.26 -23.96
C TYR A 356 -14.41 -10.07 -23.52
N THR A 357 -14.16 -9.14 -24.42
CA THR A 357 -13.20 -8.04 -24.25
C THR A 357 -13.89 -6.69 -24.18
N VAL A 358 -13.65 -5.98 -23.08
CA VAL A 358 -14.19 -4.65 -22.79
C VAL A 358 -13.05 -3.65 -22.79
N ALA A 359 -13.04 -2.72 -23.75
CA ALA A 359 -12.08 -1.63 -23.80
C ALA A 359 -12.69 -0.34 -23.22
N VAL A 360 -11.98 0.26 -22.27
CA VAL A 360 -12.31 1.55 -21.65
C VAL A 360 -11.36 2.59 -22.22
N MET A 361 -11.92 3.47 -23.06
CA MET A 361 -11.17 4.48 -23.81
C MET A 361 -11.62 5.87 -23.33
N PRO A 362 -10.97 6.44 -22.28
CA PRO A 362 -11.32 7.76 -21.76
C PRO A 362 -11.12 8.86 -22.81
N TRP A 363 -10.25 8.63 -23.77
CA TRP A 363 -10.05 9.49 -24.92
C TRP A 363 -9.79 8.63 -26.17
N SER A 364 -10.31 9.08 -27.30
CA SER A 364 -10.04 8.50 -28.62
C SER A 364 -9.91 9.65 -29.61
N ASP A 365 -8.84 9.63 -30.40
CA ASP A 365 -8.68 10.58 -31.50
C ASP A 365 -9.77 10.33 -32.56
N GLN A 366 -10.64 11.32 -32.79
CA GLN A 366 -11.76 11.18 -33.72
C GLN A 366 -11.31 10.98 -35.18
N GLU A 367 -10.07 11.35 -35.52
CA GLU A 367 -9.49 11.19 -36.86
C GLU A 367 -8.85 9.80 -37.08
N ALA A 368 -8.53 9.06 -36.01
CA ALA A 368 -7.98 7.71 -36.11
C ALA A 368 -9.13 6.68 -36.20
N SER A 369 -9.80 6.61 -37.35
CA SER A 369 -10.95 5.73 -37.61
C SER A 369 -10.65 4.21 -37.59
N ALA A 370 -9.46 3.79 -37.15
CA ALA A 370 -9.13 2.40 -36.90
C ALA A 370 -9.06 2.19 -35.39
N SER A 371 -10.05 1.52 -34.81
CA SER A 371 -9.97 1.06 -33.42
C SER A 371 -8.70 0.19 -33.30
N PRO A 372 -7.65 0.64 -32.57
CA PRO A 372 -6.41 -0.14 -32.46
C PRO A 372 -6.62 -1.42 -31.63
N VAL A 373 -7.80 -1.55 -31.01
CA VAL A 373 -8.16 -2.65 -30.10
C VAL A 373 -9.29 -3.44 -30.73
N GLN A 374 -9.04 -4.72 -31.00
CA GLN A 374 -10.08 -5.70 -31.32
C GLN A 374 -10.80 -6.06 -30.01
N ALA A 375 -11.81 -5.27 -29.65
CA ALA A 375 -12.63 -5.46 -28.46
C ALA A 375 -14.10 -5.63 -28.84
N ASP A 376 -14.81 -6.49 -28.12
CA ASP A 376 -16.24 -6.78 -28.36
C ASP A 376 -17.12 -5.61 -27.93
N ARG A 377 -16.71 -4.91 -26.86
CA ARG A 377 -17.34 -3.67 -26.39
C ARG A 377 -16.31 -2.60 -26.12
N VAL A 378 -16.52 -1.42 -26.69
CA VAL A 378 -15.70 -0.23 -26.44
C VAL A 378 -16.55 0.82 -25.73
N LEU A 379 -16.10 1.28 -24.56
CA LEU A 379 -16.71 2.35 -23.79
C LEU A 379 -15.92 3.64 -24.05
N HIS A 380 -16.57 4.58 -24.73
CA HIS A 380 -16.01 5.91 -25.03
C HIS A 380 -16.35 6.93 -23.94
N ALA A 381 -15.68 8.09 -24.01
CA ALA A 381 -15.84 9.21 -23.07
C ALA A 381 -17.31 9.52 -22.69
N ALA A 382 -18.20 9.70 -23.65
CA ALA A 382 -19.60 10.05 -23.38
C ALA A 382 -20.35 8.99 -22.56
N GLN A 383 -20.14 7.70 -22.85
CA GLN A 383 -20.73 6.60 -22.09
C GLN A 383 -20.11 6.51 -20.69
N LEU A 384 -18.81 6.76 -20.57
CA LEU A 384 -18.12 6.78 -19.29
C LEU A 384 -18.63 7.93 -18.42
N GLU A 385 -18.87 9.11 -18.97
CA GLU A 385 -19.48 10.23 -18.25
C GLU A 385 -20.86 9.88 -17.71
N GLU A 386 -21.71 9.22 -18.52
CA GLU A 386 -23.04 8.78 -18.10
C GLU A 386 -22.96 7.73 -16.99
N LEU A 387 -22.13 6.69 -17.17
CA LEU A 387 -21.96 5.59 -16.20
C LEU A 387 -21.29 6.04 -14.90
N THR A 388 -20.47 7.10 -14.95
CA THR A 388 -19.72 7.62 -13.80
C THR A 388 -20.25 8.94 -13.25
N HIS A 389 -21.42 9.42 -13.72
CA HIS A 389 -21.98 10.70 -13.27
C HIS A 389 -22.21 10.76 -11.75
N ALA A 390 -22.48 9.61 -11.12
CA ALA A 390 -22.69 9.51 -9.67
C ALA A 390 -21.39 9.37 -8.85
N PHE A 391 -20.22 9.38 -9.49
CA PHE A 391 -18.92 9.23 -8.82
C PHE A 391 -18.42 10.57 -8.27
#